data_AF-A0A0F6YFR2-F1
#
_entry.id   AF-A0A0F6YFR2-F1
#
_cell.length_a   1.000
_cell.length_b   1.000
_cell.length_c   1.000
_cell.angle_alpha   90.00
_cell.angle_beta   90.00
_cell.angle_gamma   90.00
#
_symmetry.space_group_name_H-M   'P 1'
#
loop_
_entity.id
_entity.type
_entity.pdbx_description
1 polymer ?
#
loop_
_entity_poly.entity_id
_entity_poly.type
_entity_poly.pdbx_seq_one_letter_code
_entity_poly.pdbx_strand_id
1 'polypeptide(L)'
;MPACAPWHARAMRIGWIAALVVASVAWPARADVVWTERCPWGARERTSHSGPRCEPWSCESDAQCDQGLVCRPWRVCTQTHEVMPGGRGAYRDPPPPPTREEQVVQSCDPSLECTGEELPRAPTAGRAVGAVQCRVMRACVRPDLPSLPRDLSTIDPGVGSAPPPPATSAEPPPQNPPSAPPARGCACRVQDRSHDGASLIALVIVLAALVVRRRSR
;
A
#
# COMPACT_ATOMS: atom_id res chain seq x y z
N MET A 1 45.39 -56.65 -8.63
CA MET A 1 45.22 -55.41 -7.85
C MET A 1 44.13 -54.57 -8.51
N PRO A 2 42.87 -54.61 -8.04
CA PRO A 2 41.79 -53.84 -8.63
C PRO A 2 41.90 -52.37 -8.20
N ALA A 3 41.88 -51.46 -9.18
CA ALA A 3 41.90 -50.02 -8.97
C ALA A 3 40.57 -49.56 -8.37
N CYS A 4 40.61 -48.98 -7.16
CA CYS A 4 39.48 -48.31 -6.54
C CYS A 4 39.07 -47.10 -7.40
N ALA A 5 37.91 -47.21 -8.07
CA ALA A 5 37.35 -46.14 -8.89
C ALA A 5 36.87 -44.96 -8.03
N PRO A 6 36.95 -43.71 -8.53
CA PRO A 6 36.63 -42.49 -7.78
C PRO A 6 35.11 -42.22 -7.74
N TRP A 7 34.38 -43.02 -6.96
CA TRP A 7 32.92 -42.86 -6.81
C TRP A 7 32.53 -41.55 -6.09
N HIS A 8 33.41 -41.01 -5.25
CA HIS A 8 33.15 -39.79 -4.48
C HIS A 8 33.05 -38.51 -5.33
N ALA A 9 33.73 -38.43 -6.47
CA ALA A 9 33.73 -37.23 -7.31
C ALA A 9 32.40 -37.03 -8.08
N ARG A 10 31.69 -38.11 -8.41
CA ARG A 10 30.39 -38.04 -9.12
C ARG A 10 29.25 -37.70 -8.17
N ALA A 11 29.26 -38.22 -6.94
CA ALA A 11 28.25 -37.93 -5.94
C ALA A 11 28.20 -36.43 -5.56
N MET A 12 29.38 -35.79 -5.46
CA MET A 12 29.49 -34.39 -5.06
C MET A 12 28.93 -33.41 -6.11
N ARG A 13 29.07 -33.73 -7.41
CA ARG A 13 28.53 -32.90 -8.50
C ARG A 13 26.99 -32.95 -8.58
N ILE A 14 26.40 -34.11 -8.33
CA ILE A 14 24.93 -34.27 -8.37
C ILE A 14 24.28 -33.52 -7.21
N GLY A 15 24.89 -33.56 -6.01
CA GLY A 15 24.42 -32.78 -4.86
C GLY A 15 24.41 -31.27 -5.12
N TRP A 16 25.44 -30.76 -5.79
CA TRP A 16 25.54 -29.33 -6.14
C TRP A 16 24.46 -28.87 -7.13
N ILE A 17 24.18 -29.68 -8.16
CA ILE A 17 23.13 -29.35 -9.14
C ILE A 17 21.75 -29.37 -8.46
N ALA A 18 21.49 -30.36 -7.61
CA ALA A 18 20.22 -30.42 -6.87
C ALA A 18 20.04 -29.22 -5.93
N ALA A 19 21.09 -28.78 -5.23
CA ALA A 19 21.04 -27.60 -4.38
C ALA A 19 20.79 -26.31 -5.17
N LEU A 20 21.41 -26.15 -6.34
CA LEU A 20 21.18 -25.00 -7.23
C LEU A 20 19.75 -24.99 -7.78
N VAL A 21 19.20 -26.15 -8.15
CA VAL A 21 17.81 -26.25 -8.62
C VAL A 21 16.85 -25.86 -7.49
N VAL A 22 17.03 -26.39 -6.27
CA VAL A 22 16.19 -26.04 -5.12
C VAL A 22 16.28 -24.54 -4.78
N ALA A 23 17.47 -23.95 -4.85
CA ALA A 23 17.65 -22.50 -4.65
C ALA A 23 16.95 -21.66 -5.75
N SER A 24 16.88 -22.16 -6.99
CA SER A 24 16.17 -21.48 -8.09
C SER A 24 14.64 -21.57 -8.01
N VAL A 25 14.10 -22.46 -7.17
CA VAL A 25 12.65 -22.51 -6.86
C VAL A 25 12.32 -21.75 -5.57
N ALA A 26 13.19 -20.86 -5.10
CA ALA A 26 12.82 -19.89 -4.08
C ALA A 26 11.67 -19.04 -4.64
N TRP A 27 10.44 -19.39 -4.26
CA TRP A 27 9.25 -18.66 -4.67
C TRP A 27 9.45 -17.18 -4.31
N PRO A 28 9.01 -16.25 -5.18
CA PRO A 28 9.07 -14.84 -4.83
C PRO A 28 8.34 -14.68 -3.49
N ALA A 29 9.06 -14.29 -2.45
CA ALA A 29 8.47 -13.88 -1.19
C ALA A 29 7.58 -12.69 -1.52
N ARG A 30 6.29 -12.97 -1.75
CA ARG A 30 5.29 -11.94 -1.96
C ARG A 30 5.08 -11.35 -0.58
N ALA A 31 5.56 -10.12 -0.38
CA ALA A 31 5.06 -9.33 0.73
C ALA A 31 3.54 -9.26 0.54
N ASP A 32 2.78 -9.71 1.54
CA ASP A 32 1.33 -9.65 1.51
C ASP A 32 0.93 -8.19 1.24
N VAL A 33 0.42 -7.93 0.03
CA VAL A 33 -0.13 -6.62 -0.30
C VAL A 33 -1.43 -6.53 0.48
N VAL A 34 -1.40 -5.78 1.58
CA VAL A 34 -2.62 -5.38 2.26
C VAL A 34 -3.37 -4.51 1.26
N TRP A 35 -4.52 -5.00 0.76
CA TRP A 35 -5.40 -4.19 -0.07
C TRP A 35 -6.14 -3.18 0.80
N THR A 36 -6.31 -1.95 0.32
CA THR A 36 -7.29 -1.03 0.90
C THR A 36 -8.65 -1.27 0.30
N GLU A 37 -9.65 -0.73 0.98
CA GLU A 37 -10.91 -0.38 0.35
C GLU A 37 -10.66 0.52 -0.88
N ARG A 38 -11.58 0.48 -1.85
CA ARG A 38 -11.49 1.32 -3.05
C ARG A 38 -11.41 2.79 -2.64
N CYS A 39 -10.46 3.53 -3.21
CA CYS A 39 -10.36 4.96 -2.99
C CYS A 39 -11.63 5.69 -3.43
N PRO A 40 -12.02 6.77 -2.72
CA PRO A 40 -13.13 7.61 -3.13
C PRO A 40 -12.83 8.28 -4.48
N TRP A 41 -13.87 8.77 -5.16
CA TRP A 41 -13.70 9.42 -6.47
C TRP A 41 -12.81 10.66 -6.37
N GLY A 42 -12.00 10.91 -7.40
CA GLY A 42 -11.00 11.97 -7.36
C GLY A 42 -9.76 11.63 -6.53
N ALA A 43 -9.64 10.38 -6.08
CA ALA A 43 -8.44 9.82 -5.48
C ALA A 43 -8.02 8.55 -6.22
N ARG A 44 -6.75 8.19 -6.10
CA ARG A 44 -6.22 6.91 -6.62
C ARG A 44 -5.39 6.19 -5.56
N GLU A 45 -5.34 4.88 -5.68
CA GLU A 45 -4.52 4.05 -4.81
C GLU A 45 -3.04 4.29 -5.09
N ARG A 46 -2.27 4.44 -4.02
CA ARG A 46 -0.81 4.41 -4.02
C ARG A 46 -0.33 3.46 -2.96
N THR A 47 0.71 2.71 -3.28
CA THR A 47 1.38 1.83 -2.33
C THR A 47 2.76 2.37 -2.01
N SER A 48 3.11 2.36 -0.73
CA SER A 48 4.46 2.63 -0.24
C SER A 48 4.88 1.54 0.75
N HIS A 49 6.11 1.61 1.25
CA HIS A 49 6.54 0.71 2.34
C HIS A 49 5.76 0.89 3.64
N SER A 50 5.07 2.02 3.80
CA SER A 50 4.27 2.31 4.97
C SER A 50 2.83 1.79 4.84
N GLY A 51 2.45 1.34 3.64
CA GLY A 51 1.15 0.78 3.34
C GLY A 51 0.51 1.41 2.11
N PRO A 52 -0.65 0.87 1.69
CA PRO A 52 -1.50 1.50 0.68
C PRO A 52 -2.20 2.76 1.25
N ARG A 53 -2.47 3.74 0.39
CA ARG A 53 -3.22 4.97 0.71
C ARG A 53 -3.92 5.53 -0.51
N CYS A 54 -4.90 6.41 -0.27
CA CYS A 54 -5.58 7.16 -1.31
C CYS A 54 -4.96 8.54 -1.46
N GLU A 55 -4.31 8.83 -2.58
CA GLU A 55 -3.80 10.17 -2.87
C GLU A 55 -4.75 10.94 -3.80
N PRO A 56 -4.76 12.29 -3.78
CA PRO A 56 -5.51 13.08 -4.73
C PRO A 56 -5.14 12.73 -6.17
N TRP A 57 -6.14 12.57 -7.04
CA TRP A 57 -5.95 12.29 -8.46
C TRP A 57 -6.33 13.51 -9.30
N SER A 58 -5.47 14.53 -9.24
CA SER A 58 -5.63 15.76 -10.02
C SER A 58 -5.51 15.50 -11.52
N CYS A 59 -6.18 16.33 -12.30
CA CYS A 59 -6.08 16.32 -13.75
C CYS A 59 -6.31 17.73 -14.34
N GLU A 60 -5.78 17.95 -15.53
CA GLU A 60 -6.02 19.14 -16.35
C GLU A 60 -6.92 18.85 -17.55
N SER A 61 -6.95 17.60 -18.00
CA SER A 61 -7.75 17.11 -19.12
C SER A 61 -8.11 15.64 -18.95
N ASP A 62 -9.12 15.18 -19.69
CA ASP A 62 -9.61 13.79 -19.65
C ASP A 62 -8.53 12.78 -20.05
N ALA A 63 -7.54 13.20 -20.85
CA ALA A 63 -6.43 12.33 -21.29
C ALA A 63 -5.49 11.89 -20.16
N GLN A 64 -5.52 12.56 -19.01
CA GLN A 64 -4.72 12.20 -17.82
C GLN A 64 -5.44 11.20 -16.90
N CYS A 65 -6.71 10.90 -17.20
CA CYS A 65 -7.52 9.98 -16.43
C CYS A 65 -7.53 8.58 -17.07
N ASP A 66 -7.72 7.55 -16.23
CA ASP A 66 -7.86 6.18 -16.73
C ASP A 66 -9.14 6.03 -17.57
N GLN A 67 -9.22 4.93 -18.33
CA GLN A 67 -10.35 4.66 -19.21
C GLN A 67 -11.69 4.71 -18.46
N GLY A 68 -12.63 5.49 -19.02
CA GLY A 68 -13.96 5.65 -18.45
C GLY A 68 -14.06 6.69 -17.34
N LEU A 69 -13.00 7.46 -17.09
CA LEU A 69 -13.01 8.62 -16.18
C LEU A 69 -12.92 9.93 -16.97
N VAL A 70 -13.39 11.01 -16.36
CA VAL A 70 -13.38 12.37 -16.91
C VAL A 70 -12.79 13.36 -15.91
N CYS A 71 -12.18 14.42 -16.43
CA CYS A 71 -11.51 15.44 -15.66
C CYS A 71 -12.42 16.65 -15.41
N ARG A 72 -13.04 16.69 -14.24
CA ARG A 72 -13.99 17.75 -13.87
C ARG A 72 -13.79 18.24 -12.43
N PRO A 73 -14.36 19.40 -12.06
CA PRO A 73 -14.31 19.86 -10.67
C PRO A 73 -14.97 18.85 -9.73
N TRP A 74 -14.29 18.55 -8.63
CA TRP A 74 -14.72 17.61 -7.60
C TRP A 74 -14.20 18.07 -6.23
N ARG A 75 -14.97 17.84 -5.16
CA ARG A 75 -14.53 18.20 -3.81
C ARG A 75 -13.80 17.01 -3.20
N VAL A 76 -12.53 17.22 -2.86
CA VAL A 76 -11.65 16.22 -2.26
C VAL A 76 -11.26 16.73 -0.88
N CYS A 77 -11.50 15.91 0.13
CA CYS A 77 -11.13 16.19 1.52
C CYS A 77 -9.92 15.34 1.90
N THR A 78 -8.86 16.01 2.33
CA THR A 78 -7.59 15.39 2.66
C THR A 78 -7.21 15.58 4.12
N GLN A 79 -6.47 14.63 4.68
CA GLN A 79 -5.83 14.73 5.98
C GLN A 79 -4.34 14.48 5.81
N THR A 80 -3.50 15.24 6.52
CA THR A 80 -2.06 14.98 6.54
C THR A 80 -1.77 13.90 7.57
N HIS A 81 -0.93 12.93 7.21
CA HIS A 81 -0.45 11.88 8.09
C HIS A 81 1.07 11.99 8.23
N GLU A 82 1.56 11.87 9.45
CA GLU A 82 2.97 11.62 9.72
C GLU A 82 3.20 10.11 9.69
N VAL A 83 4.00 9.71 8.70
CA VAL A 83 4.25 8.32 8.37
C VAL A 83 5.74 8.05 8.58
N MET A 84 6.06 6.99 9.32
CA MET A 84 7.45 6.56 9.43
C MET A 84 7.91 5.99 8.07
N PRO A 85 9.09 6.37 7.55
CA PRO A 85 9.61 5.78 6.34
C PRO A 85 9.77 4.28 6.53
N GLY A 86 9.10 3.47 5.72
CA GLY A 86 9.31 2.03 5.74
C GLY A 86 10.60 1.59 5.04
N GLY A 87 10.97 0.32 5.19
CA GLY A 87 12.14 -0.29 4.54
C GLY A 87 13.44 -0.15 5.33
N ARG A 88 14.58 -0.46 4.69
CA ARG A 88 15.90 -0.49 5.37
C ARG A 88 16.32 0.85 5.98
N GLY A 89 15.79 1.96 5.45
CA GLY A 89 16.06 3.31 5.96
C GLY A 89 15.44 3.58 7.34
N ALA A 90 14.41 2.83 7.74
CA ALA A 90 13.71 3.00 9.01
C ALA A 90 14.59 2.73 10.25
N TYR A 91 15.66 1.93 10.08
CA TYR A 91 16.53 1.45 11.16
C TYR A 91 17.87 2.19 11.22
N ARG A 92 17.95 3.41 10.70
CA ARG A 92 19.14 4.26 10.87
C ARG A 92 19.22 4.81 12.29
N ASP A 93 20.43 5.14 12.73
CA ASP A 93 20.69 5.84 13.98
C ASP A 93 21.39 7.19 13.67
N PRO A 94 20.72 8.34 13.91
CA PRO A 94 19.35 8.47 14.41
C PRO A 94 18.29 8.01 13.38
N PRO A 95 17.08 7.63 13.84
CA PRO A 95 15.99 7.28 12.93
C PRO A 95 15.62 8.48 12.06
N PRO A 96 15.25 8.27 10.78
CA PRO A 96 14.80 9.36 9.95
C PRO A 96 13.52 9.98 10.53
N PRO A 97 13.32 11.30 10.38
CA PRO A 97 12.07 11.93 10.81
C PRO A 97 10.88 11.37 10.03
N PRO A 98 9.66 11.40 10.60
CA PRO A 98 8.46 11.01 9.87
C PRO A 98 8.27 11.91 8.65
N THR A 99 7.78 11.32 7.57
CA THR A 99 7.37 12.04 6.36
C THR A 99 5.91 12.44 6.46
N ARG A 100 5.59 13.64 6.01
CA ARG A 100 4.20 14.11 5.92
C ARG A 100 3.62 13.71 4.58
N GLU A 101 2.55 12.94 4.63
CA GLU A 101 1.83 12.48 3.45
C GLU A 101 0.38 12.99 3.48
N GLU A 102 -0.10 13.53 2.37
CA GLU A 102 -1.50 13.90 2.21
C GLU A 102 -2.30 12.66 1.76
N GLN A 103 -3.40 12.38 2.46
CA GLN A 103 -4.30 11.27 2.13
C GLN A 103 -5.74 11.78 1.97
N VAL A 104 -6.43 11.30 0.93
CA VAL A 104 -7.85 11.55 0.73
C VAL A 104 -8.64 10.68 1.70
N VAL A 105 -9.42 11.34 2.56
CA VAL A 105 -10.30 10.71 3.55
C VAL A 105 -11.76 10.72 3.10
N GLN A 106 -12.16 11.71 2.30
CA GLN A 106 -13.49 11.84 1.72
C GLN A 106 -13.44 12.49 0.35
N SER A 107 -14.43 12.21 -0.49
CA SER A 107 -14.74 13.01 -1.67
C SER A 107 -16.24 13.13 -1.81
N CYS A 108 -16.70 14.21 -2.41
CA CYS A 108 -18.10 14.39 -2.75
C CYS A 108 -18.28 15.30 -3.97
N ASP A 109 -19.50 15.29 -4.49
CA ASP A 109 -19.91 16.33 -5.43
C ASP A 109 -19.77 17.70 -4.75
N PRO A 110 -19.15 18.72 -5.38
CA PRO A 110 -19.00 20.04 -4.78
C PRO A 110 -20.28 20.73 -4.29
N SER A 111 -21.46 20.34 -4.79
CA SER A 111 -22.76 20.80 -4.29
C SER A 111 -23.20 20.14 -2.99
N LEU A 112 -22.60 19.00 -2.64
CA LEU A 112 -22.80 18.32 -1.36
C LEU A 112 -21.67 18.81 -0.44
N GLU A 113 -22.00 19.50 0.64
CA GLU A 113 -21.01 20.13 1.52
C GLU A 113 -20.29 19.11 2.42
N CYS A 114 -19.59 18.11 1.85
CA CYS A 114 -18.85 17.17 2.67
C CYS A 114 -17.71 17.88 3.43
N THR A 115 -17.60 17.55 4.72
CA THR A 115 -16.65 18.13 5.66
C THR A 115 -15.45 17.23 5.95
N GLY A 116 -15.51 15.95 5.54
CA GLY A 116 -14.50 14.96 5.91
C GLY A 116 -14.73 14.29 7.25
N GLU A 117 -15.74 14.71 8.02
CA GLU A 117 -16.02 14.19 9.36
C GLU A 117 -16.84 12.89 9.34
N GLU A 118 -17.50 12.58 8.23
CA GLU A 118 -18.46 11.49 8.14
C GLU A 118 -17.86 10.11 7.82
N LEU A 119 -16.57 9.97 7.49
CA LEU A 119 -16.10 8.69 6.92
C LEU A 119 -15.60 7.62 7.89
N PRO A 120 -15.91 6.34 7.57
CA PRO A 120 -15.27 5.18 8.16
C PRO A 120 -13.75 5.26 7.97
N ARG A 121 -13.03 4.92 9.05
CA ARG A 121 -11.56 4.95 9.11
C ARG A 121 -10.99 3.92 8.14
N ALA A 122 -10.68 4.33 6.91
CA ALA A 122 -9.76 3.54 6.10
C ALA A 122 -8.48 3.32 6.93
N PRO A 123 -7.94 2.10 7.00
CA PRO A 123 -6.71 1.85 7.73
C PRO A 123 -5.62 2.76 7.17
N THR A 124 -5.20 3.72 8.01
CA THR A 124 -4.29 4.78 7.60
C THR A 124 -2.90 4.42 8.08
N ALA A 125 -1.93 4.47 7.17
CA ALA A 125 -0.54 4.39 7.56
C ALA A 125 -0.17 5.66 8.35
N GLY A 126 0.35 5.49 9.55
CA GLY A 126 0.86 6.60 10.36
C GLY A 126 -0.20 7.33 11.21
N ARG A 127 0.19 8.49 11.74
CA ARG A 127 -0.60 9.29 12.67
C ARG A 127 -1.16 10.50 11.94
N ALA A 128 -2.48 10.69 11.98
CA ALA A 128 -3.11 11.91 11.49
C ALA A 128 -2.56 13.15 12.23
N VAL A 129 -2.20 14.18 11.47
CA VAL A 129 -1.75 15.47 11.96
C VAL A 129 -2.51 16.59 11.26
N GLY A 130 -3.08 17.49 12.06
CA GLY A 130 -3.89 18.60 11.55
C GLY A 130 -5.35 18.24 11.25
N ALA A 131 -6.11 19.28 10.89
CA ALA A 131 -7.51 19.16 10.52
C ALA A 131 -7.67 18.63 9.09
N VAL A 132 -8.83 18.06 8.80
CA VAL A 132 -9.23 17.70 7.43
C VAL A 132 -9.40 18.99 6.62
N GLN A 133 -8.89 19.00 5.39
CA GLN A 133 -9.00 20.11 4.46
C GLN A 133 -9.78 19.66 3.23
N CYS A 134 -10.93 20.28 2.99
CA CYS A 134 -11.72 20.04 1.78
C CYS A 134 -11.47 21.15 0.77
N ARG A 135 -11.12 20.77 -0.45
CA ARG A 135 -10.93 21.70 -1.58
C ARG A 135 -11.63 21.19 -2.84
N VAL A 136 -12.16 22.13 -3.63
CA VAL A 136 -12.64 21.82 -4.98
C VAL A 136 -11.43 21.87 -5.91
N MET A 137 -11.18 20.78 -6.62
CA MET A 137 -10.09 20.66 -7.59
C MET A 137 -10.56 19.88 -8.82
N ARG A 138 -9.86 20.03 -9.95
CA ARG A 138 -10.09 19.15 -11.10
C ARG A 138 -9.51 17.78 -10.80
N ALA A 139 -10.37 16.77 -10.79
CA ALA A 139 -9.98 15.41 -10.44
C ALA A 139 -10.59 14.39 -11.41
N CYS A 140 -9.93 13.25 -11.56
CA CYS A 140 -10.43 12.13 -12.35
C CYS A 140 -11.58 11.44 -11.61
N VAL A 141 -12.78 11.51 -12.18
CA VAL A 141 -13.99 10.97 -11.60
C VAL A 141 -14.83 10.28 -12.67
N ARG A 142 -15.85 9.51 -12.26
CA ARG A 142 -16.73 8.86 -13.24
C ARG A 142 -17.66 9.87 -13.95
N PRO A 143 -17.97 9.65 -15.23
CA PRO A 143 -18.84 10.53 -16.00
C PRO A 143 -20.31 10.49 -15.56
N ASP A 144 -20.77 9.40 -14.93
CA ASP A 144 -22.14 9.23 -14.45
C ASP A 144 -22.43 9.92 -13.10
N LEU A 145 -21.43 10.59 -12.51
CA LEU A 145 -21.65 11.38 -11.31
C LEU A 145 -22.48 12.64 -11.64
N PRO A 146 -23.39 13.07 -10.75
CA PRO A 146 -24.27 14.22 -10.98
C PRO A 146 -23.50 15.40 -11.56
N SER A 147 -24.02 16.03 -12.61
CA SER A 147 -23.41 17.23 -13.17
C SER A 147 -23.54 18.38 -12.18
N LEU A 148 -22.45 19.10 -11.95
CA LEU A 148 -22.48 20.30 -11.13
C LEU A 148 -23.43 21.33 -11.75
N PRO A 149 -24.16 22.12 -10.93
CA PRO A 149 -24.82 23.32 -11.40
C PRO A 149 -23.81 24.19 -12.16
N ARG A 150 -24.16 24.64 -13.37
CA ARG A 150 -23.24 25.41 -14.25
C ARG A 150 -22.61 26.61 -13.54
N ASP A 151 -23.26 27.16 -12.52
CA ASP A 151 -22.77 28.34 -11.77
C ASP A 151 -21.48 28.09 -10.96
N LEU A 152 -21.13 26.83 -10.62
CA LEU A 152 -19.85 26.54 -9.95
C LEU A 152 -18.64 26.55 -10.90
N SER A 153 -18.84 26.60 -12.21
CA SER A 153 -17.73 26.71 -13.17
C SER A 153 -16.99 28.05 -13.13
N THR A 154 -17.58 29.04 -12.46
CA THR A 154 -16.97 30.36 -12.17
C THR A 154 -16.27 30.41 -10.81
N ILE A 155 -16.30 29.33 -10.02
CA ILE A 155 -15.57 29.29 -8.74
C ILE A 155 -14.10 29.15 -9.07
N ASP A 156 -13.41 30.27 -8.94
CA ASP A 156 -11.98 30.39 -9.08
C ASP A 156 -11.30 29.35 -8.15
N PRO A 157 -10.52 28.38 -8.67
CA PRO A 157 -9.90 27.32 -7.87
C PRO A 157 -8.88 27.83 -6.83
N GLY A 158 -8.68 29.15 -6.74
CA GLY A 158 -7.83 29.82 -5.77
C GLY A 158 -8.52 30.36 -4.51
N VAL A 159 -9.86 30.35 -4.41
CA VAL A 159 -10.53 30.82 -3.19
C VAL A 159 -10.58 29.68 -2.17
N GLY A 160 -9.41 29.39 -1.60
CA GLY A 160 -9.36 28.62 -0.36
C GLY A 160 -10.22 29.33 0.67
N SER A 161 -11.21 28.64 1.23
CA SER A 161 -11.90 29.09 2.43
C SER A 161 -10.83 29.56 3.41
N ALA A 162 -10.83 30.86 3.71
CA ALA A 162 -9.87 31.44 4.63
C ALA A 162 -9.87 30.56 5.90
N PRO A 163 -8.69 30.20 6.44
CA PRO A 163 -8.64 29.42 7.66
C PRO A 163 -9.54 30.11 8.70
N PRO A 164 -10.37 29.36 9.44
CA PRO A 164 -11.21 29.96 10.47
C PRO A 164 -10.31 30.83 11.36
N PRO A 165 -10.78 32.02 11.78
CA PRO A 165 -9.99 32.90 12.62
C PRO A 165 -9.48 32.11 13.82
N PRO A 166 -8.22 32.32 14.26
CA PRO A 166 -7.66 31.58 15.37
C PRO A 166 -8.61 31.71 16.55
N ALA A 167 -9.13 30.58 17.03
CA ALA A 167 -9.95 30.57 18.23
C ALA A 167 -9.09 31.11 19.38
N THR A 168 -9.35 32.35 19.80
CA THR A 168 -8.86 32.89 21.06
C THR A 168 -9.60 32.21 22.21
N SER A 169 -9.31 30.93 22.39
CA SER A 169 -9.62 30.20 23.60
C SER A 169 -8.32 30.06 24.36
N ALA A 170 -8.25 30.74 25.50
CA ALA A 170 -7.27 30.44 26.54
C ALA A 170 -7.54 29.00 27.02
N GLU A 171 -6.96 28.04 26.32
CA GLU A 171 -6.99 26.64 26.70
C GLU A 171 -5.98 26.44 27.84
N PRO A 172 -6.39 25.83 28.97
CA PRO A 172 -5.48 25.52 30.06
C PRO A 172 -4.32 24.63 29.55
N PRO A 173 -3.13 24.72 30.15
CA PRO A 173 -1.99 23.91 29.71
C PRO A 173 -2.36 22.42 29.69
N PRO A 174 -2.03 21.68 28.62
CA PRO A 174 -2.39 20.29 28.48
C PRO A 174 -1.79 19.50 29.64
N GLN A 175 -2.66 18.89 30.45
CA GLN A 175 -2.24 17.88 31.41
C GLN A 175 -1.64 16.72 30.60
N ASN A 176 -0.39 16.37 30.92
CA ASN A 176 0.32 15.27 30.28
C ASN A 176 -0.60 14.05 30.15
N PRO A 177 -0.92 13.58 28.94
CA PRO A 177 -1.74 12.40 28.80
C PRO A 177 -1.03 11.22 29.47
N PRO A 178 -1.75 10.35 30.20
CA PRO A 178 -1.16 9.19 30.82
C PRO A 178 -0.45 8.37 29.74
N SER A 179 0.80 7.99 30.03
CA SER A 179 1.66 7.19 29.16
C SER A 179 0.86 6.05 28.54
N ALA A 180 0.63 6.13 27.23
CA ALA A 180 -0.11 5.11 26.53
C ALA A 180 0.55 3.75 26.78
N PRO A 181 -0.22 2.69 27.10
CA PRO A 181 0.35 1.36 27.28
C PRO A 181 1.10 0.97 25.99
N PRO A 182 2.23 0.26 26.10
CA PRO A 182 3.03 -0.11 24.94
C PRO A 182 2.15 -0.82 23.92
N ALA A 183 2.14 -0.31 22.69
CA ALA A 183 1.37 -0.86 21.60
C ALA A 183 1.76 -2.34 21.43
N ARG A 184 0.84 -3.24 21.80
CA ARG A 184 0.96 -4.67 21.53
C ARG A 184 0.79 -4.83 20.02
N GLY A 185 1.91 -4.85 19.29
CA GLY A 185 1.91 -5.09 17.86
C GLY A 185 1.10 -6.35 17.55
N CYS A 186 0.10 -6.23 16.68
CA CYS A 186 -0.65 -7.37 16.20
C CYS A 186 0.30 -8.25 15.39
N ALA A 187 0.64 -9.43 15.91
CA ALA A 187 1.30 -10.45 15.12
C ALA A 187 0.27 -10.97 14.10
N CYS A 188 0.41 -10.56 12.84
CA CYS A 188 -0.32 -11.19 11.75
C CYS A 188 0.11 -12.66 11.70
N ARG A 189 -0.75 -13.55 12.22
CA ARG A 189 -0.58 -14.98 12.05
C ARG A 189 -0.86 -15.26 10.58
N VAL A 190 0.19 -15.37 9.79
CA VAL A 190 0.11 -15.86 8.42
C VAL A 190 -0.59 -17.21 8.50
N GLN A 191 -1.82 -17.25 8.00
CA GLN A 191 -2.55 -18.50 7.89
C GLN A 191 -1.85 -19.25 6.76
N ASP A 192 -0.97 -20.17 7.13
CA ASP A 192 -0.28 -21.07 6.21
C ASP A 192 -1.33 -21.69 5.29
N ARG A 193 -1.46 -21.15 4.07
CA ARG A 193 -2.14 -21.86 2.97
C ARG A 193 -1.24 -23.03 2.62
N SER A 194 -1.48 -24.10 3.35
CA SER A 194 -0.87 -25.41 3.26
C SER A 194 -0.78 -25.92 1.82
N HIS A 195 0.46 -26.13 1.38
CA HIS A 195 0.97 -27.44 0.91
C HIS A 195 0.41 -28.13 -0.35
N ASP A 196 -0.26 -27.47 -1.28
CA ASP A 196 -0.62 -28.14 -2.55
C ASP A 196 0.53 -28.24 -3.58
N GLY A 197 1.62 -27.49 -3.39
CA GLY A 197 2.76 -27.48 -4.34
C GLY A 197 3.87 -28.50 -4.05
N ALA A 198 4.02 -28.95 -2.80
CA ALA A 198 5.15 -29.81 -2.41
C ALA A 198 5.03 -31.24 -2.94
N SER A 199 3.81 -31.72 -3.17
CA SER A 199 3.51 -33.06 -3.69
C SER A 199 3.95 -33.24 -5.14
N LEU A 200 3.81 -32.23 -5.99
CA LEU A 200 4.23 -32.27 -7.39
C LEU A 200 5.76 -32.33 -7.54
N ILE A 201 6.49 -31.57 -6.72
CA ILE A 201 7.96 -31.56 -6.77
C ILE A 201 8.51 -32.92 -6.33
N ALA A 202 7.95 -33.51 -5.26
CA ALA A 202 8.34 -34.85 -4.82
C ALA A 202 8.12 -35.92 -5.91
N LEU A 203 7.00 -35.85 -6.64
CA LEU A 203 6.69 -36.78 -7.73
C LEU A 203 7.72 -36.68 -8.88
N VAL A 204 8.10 -35.46 -9.28
CA VAL A 204 9.09 -35.22 -10.34
C VAL A 204 10.47 -35.78 -9.96
N ILE A 205 10.89 -35.61 -8.71
CA ILE A 205 12.16 -36.15 -8.21
C ILE A 205 12.16 -37.68 -8.23
N VAL A 206 11.06 -38.32 -7.78
CA VAL A 206 10.93 -39.78 -7.79
C VAL A 206 10.94 -40.34 -9.22
N LEU A 207 10.22 -39.70 -10.15
CA LEU A 207 10.23 -40.10 -11.57
C LEU A 207 11.62 -39.96 -12.20
N ALA A 208 12.32 -38.86 -11.95
CA ALA A 208 13.68 -38.67 -12.43
C ALA A 208 14.64 -39.75 -11.89
N ALA A 209 14.54 -40.08 -10.60
CA ALA A 209 15.36 -41.13 -9.98
C ALA A 209 15.08 -42.52 -10.60
N LEU A 210 13.82 -42.84 -10.90
CA LEU A 210 13.44 -44.11 -11.55
C LEU A 210 13.98 -44.20 -12.99
N VAL A 211 13.93 -43.11 -13.77
CA VAL A 211 14.46 -43.08 -15.14
C VAL A 211 15.98 -43.29 -15.15
N VAL A 212 16.71 -42.66 -14.23
CA VAL A 212 18.17 -42.84 -14.11
C VAL A 212 18.50 -44.29 -13.74
N ARG A 213 17.80 -44.87 -12.76
CA ARG A 213 18.03 -46.26 -12.32
C ARG A 213 17.73 -47.29 -13.42
N ARG A 214 16.77 -47.01 -14.30
CA ARG A 214 16.44 -47.89 -15.44
C ARG A 214 17.48 -47.83 -16.55
N ARG A 215 18.17 -46.70 -16.74
CA ARG A 215 19.23 -46.55 -17.75
C ARG A 215 20.59 -47.09 -17.30
N SER A 216 20.79 -47.30 -15.99
CA SER A 216 22.04 -47.83 -15.44
C SER A 216 22.07 -49.35 -15.29
N ARG A 217 20.97 -50.04 -15.61
CA ARG A 217 20.89 -51.50 -15.69
C ARG A 217 20.91 -51.90 -17.17
#